data_AF-A0A0F9NJD1-F1
#
_entry.id   AF-A0A0F9NJD1-F1
#
_cell.length_a   1.000
_cell.length_b   1.000
_cell.length_c   1.000
_cell.angle_alpha   90.00
_cell.angle_beta   90.00
_cell.angle_gamma   90.00
#
_symmetry.space_group_name_H-M   'P 1'
#
loop_
_entity.id
_entity.type
_entity.pdbx_description
1 polymer ?
#
loop_
_entity_poly.entity_id
_entity_poly.type
_entity_poly.pdbx_seq_one_letter_code
_entity_poly.pdbx_strand_id
1 'polypeptide(L)'
;MKSNMKNKRLILIILLGVLLLNTHLMPFLKANSNFTNGLEVGTQVWEVKHYDEMAWQNTVNSSLNPKHWLGGEADKVGAKSKLTFESISNNDFMSSVIFKEFIYLNETLSIFPIVKENGYGEDFINDLNHTYYFVWNYGFHDWVFTTGEFIYQSSFEAEFSIILKDPHDFKQILEHYNDYASRVNNDTTLQSLNISFPLLNGDELLWQFALRRFLVAIPTNNYLITLKDALNCTNASVEGNTLIFQREGETNYSVEVTYNSQGLSETFVVKNSEGSVIYKITSFYPKTLFFLILGIIGLCVLGIVILVIVKKIKLKKQFK
;
A
#
# COMPACT_ATOMS: atom_id res chain seq x y z
N MET A 1 -19.50 -53.88 -15.38
CA MET A 1 -20.21 -52.58 -15.50
C MET A 1 -20.24 -51.71 -14.23
N LYS A 2 -20.27 -52.25 -12.99
CA LYS A 2 -20.36 -51.43 -11.75
C LYS A 2 -19.11 -50.58 -11.40
N SER A 3 -17.91 -50.96 -11.84
CA SER A 3 -16.66 -50.24 -11.55
C SER A 3 -16.56 -48.86 -12.25
N ASN A 4 -17.09 -48.76 -13.48
CA ASN A 4 -16.99 -47.52 -14.27
C ASN A 4 -17.90 -46.39 -13.76
N MET A 5 -18.97 -46.71 -13.02
CA MET A 5 -19.87 -45.70 -12.44
C MET A 5 -19.31 -45.05 -11.16
N LYS A 6 -18.52 -45.77 -10.36
CA LYS A 6 -17.89 -45.20 -9.16
C LYS A 6 -16.89 -44.10 -9.51
N ASN A 7 -16.08 -44.31 -10.55
CA ASN A 7 -15.11 -43.31 -11.00
C ASN A 7 -15.79 -42.07 -11.59
N LYS A 8 -16.88 -42.23 -12.36
CA LYS A 8 -17.65 -41.09 -12.89
C LYS A 8 -18.31 -40.24 -11.80
N ARG A 9 -18.84 -40.87 -10.74
CA ARG A 9 -19.40 -40.15 -9.57
C ARG A 9 -18.33 -39.40 -8.79
N LEU A 10 -17.16 -39.99 -8.60
CA LEU A 10 -16.04 -39.34 -7.92
C LEU A 10 -15.53 -38.12 -8.71
N ILE A 11 -15.39 -38.24 -10.04
CA ILE A 11 -15.02 -37.13 -10.91
C ILE A 11 -16.07 -36.02 -10.86
N LEU A 12 -17.36 -36.36 -10.87
CA LEU A 12 -18.46 -35.38 -10.77
C LEU A 12 -18.44 -34.63 -9.42
N ILE A 13 -18.17 -35.34 -8.32
CA ILE A 13 -18.04 -34.74 -6.98
C ILE A 13 -16.80 -33.84 -6.89
N ILE A 14 -15.68 -34.23 -7.51
CA ILE A 14 -14.48 -33.39 -7.58
C ILE A 14 -14.73 -32.16 -8.45
N LEU A 15 -15.42 -32.28 -9.59
CA LEU A 15 -15.79 -31.15 -10.44
C LEU A 15 -16.78 -30.21 -9.75
N LEU A 16 -17.78 -30.73 -9.04
CA LEU A 16 -18.67 -29.93 -8.21
C LEU A 16 -17.91 -29.27 -7.05
N GLY A 17 -16.96 -29.98 -6.42
CA GLY A 17 -16.10 -29.43 -5.38
C GLY A 17 -15.23 -28.30 -5.90
N VAL A 18 -14.65 -28.45 -7.10
CA VAL A 18 -13.89 -27.39 -7.78
C VAL A 18 -14.79 -26.21 -8.14
N LEU A 19 -16.03 -26.43 -8.61
CA LEU A 19 -17.00 -25.37 -8.91
C LEU A 19 -17.50 -24.64 -7.66
N LEU A 20 -17.71 -25.35 -6.55
CA LEU A 20 -18.13 -24.79 -5.27
C LEU A 20 -16.98 -24.03 -4.57
N LEU A 21 -15.74 -24.49 -4.73
CA LEU A 21 -14.53 -23.77 -4.32
C LEU A 21 -14.20 -22.59 -5.25
N ASN A 22 -14.73 -22.57 -6.48
CA ASN A 22 -14.61 -21.46 -7.44
C ASN A 22 -15.68 -20.37 -7.29
N THR A 23 -16.38 -20.33 -6.17
CA THR A 23 -17.33 -19.23 -5.85
C THR A 23 -16.65 -17.86 -5.73
N HIS A 24 -15.31 -17.80 -5.77
CA HIS A 24 -14.53 -16.58 -6.01
C HIS A 24 -14.59 -16.04 -7.46
N LEU A 25 -15.26 -16.73 -8.40
CA LEU A 25 -15.52 -16.25 -9.76
C LEU A 25 -16.94 -15.70 -9.94
N MET A 26 -17.50 -15.01 -8.95
CA MET A 26 -18.59 -14.09 -9.26
C MET A 26 -17.99 -12.89 -10.01
N PRO A 27 -18.45 -12.59 -11.24
CA PRO A 27 -18.12 -11.32 -11.86
C PRO A 27 -18.75 -10.25 -11.00
N PHE A 28 -17.93 -9.49 -10.27
CA PHE A 28 -18.36 -8.26 -9.62
C PHE A 28 -19.10 -7.44 -10.67
N LEU A 29 -20.38 -7.18 -10.39
CA LEU A 29 -21.20 -6.20 -11.11
C LEU A 29 -20.33 -4.95 -11.32
N LYS A 30 -20.09 -4.60 -12.59
CA LYS A 30 -19.21 -3.50 -13.00
C LYS A 30 -19.49 -2.26 -12.15
N ALA A 31 -18.46 -1.82 -11.42
CA ALA A 31 -18.46 -0.54 -10.72
C ALA A 31 -18.46 0.60 -11.75
N ASN A 32 -18.95 1.78 -11.33
CA ASN A 32 -18.93 3.03 -12.11
C ASN A 32 -17.52 3.56 -12.41
N SER A 33 -16.45 2.93 -11.91
CA SER A 33 -15.06 3.28 -12.23
C SER A 33 -14.38 2.17 -13.02
N ASN A 34 -13.45 2.57 -13.89
CA ASN A 34 -12.59 1.66 -14.66
C ASN A 34 -11.49 1.01 -13.79
N PHE A 35 -11.54 1.23 -12.48
CA PHE A 35 -10.55 0.78 -11.52
C PHE A 35 -11.13 -0.27 -10.58
N THR A 36 -10.29 -1.17 -10.10
CA THR A 36 -10.68 -2.22 -9.16
C THR A 36 -9.64 -2.35 -8.06
N ASN A 37 -10.09 -2.75 -6.88
CA ASN A 37 -9.19 -3.17 -5.82
C ASN A 37 -8.37 -4.40 -6.24
N GLY A 38 -7.05 -4.30 -6.12
CA GLY A 38 -6.09 -5.38 -6.35
C GLY A 38 -5.61 -6.12 -5.11
N LEU A 39 -5.91 -5.57 -3.93
CA LEU A 39 -5.34 -6.01 -2.67
C LEU A 39 -6.00 -7.29 -2.17
N GLU A 40 -5.17 -8.17 -1.63
CA GLU A 40 -5.57 -9.37 -0.91
C GLU A 40 -5.12 -9.29 0.54
N VAL A 41 -5.87 -9.95 1.43
CA VAL A 41 -5.45 -10.19 2.81
C VAL A 41 -4.11 -10.93 2.81
N GLY A 42 -3.18 -10.44 3.60
CA GLY A 42 -1.82 -10.97 3.66
C GLY A 42 -0.83 -10.00 4.27
N THR A 43 0.42 -10.46 4.31
CA THR A 43 1.54 -9.69 4.86
C THR A 43 2.48 -9.28 3.75
N GLN A 44 2.92 -8.03 3.78
CA GLN A 44 4.03 -7.50 3.01
C GLN A 44 5.17 -7.18 3.98
N VAL A 45 6.41 -7.53 3.63
CA VAL A 45 7.59 -7.16 4.40
C VAL A 45 8.48 -6.29 3.53
N TRP A 46 8.83 -5.11 4.03
CA TRP A 46 9.78 -4.18 3.42
C TRP A 46 11.14 -4.38 4.05
N GLU A 47 12.20 -4.32 3.24
CA GLU A 47 13.57 -4.45 3.71
C GLU A 47 14.45 -3.38 3.05
N VAL A 48 15.24 -2.69 3.87
CA VAL A 48 16.27 -1.75 3.40
C VAL A 48 17.41 -2.56 2.76
N LYS A 49 17.53 -2.50 1.44
CA LYS A 49 18.57 -3.21 0.68
C LYS A 49 19.84 -2.40 0.48
N HIS A 50 19.71 -1.08 0.49
CA HIS A 50 20.85 -0.18 0.28
C HIS A 50 20.61 1.16 0.98
N TYR A 51 21.66 1.70 1.58
CA TYR A 51 21.71 3.04 2.14
C TYR A 51 23.16 3.52 2.14
N ASP A 52 23.42 4.62 1.43
CA ASP A 52 24.67 5.37 1.48
C ASP A 52 24.41 6.68 2.25
N GLU A 53 24.86 6.71 3.51
CA GLU A 53 24.65 7.85 4.40
C GLU A 53 25.33 9.13 3.89
N MET A 54 26.55 9.02 3.36
CA MET A 54 27.30 10.18 2.89
C MET A 54 26.65 10.74 1.63
N ALA A 55 26.28 9.87 0.69
CA ALA A 55 25.57 10.29 -0.51
C ALA A 55 24.19 10.87 -0.17
N TRP A 56 23.48 10.30 0.81
CA TRP A 56 22.22 10.87 1.31
C TRP A 56 22.40 12.28 1.85
N GLN A 57 23.36 12.48 2.76
CA GLN A 57 23.60 13.79 3.37
C GLN A 57 24.02 14.84 2.35
N ASN A 58 24.77 14.46 1.31
CA ASN A 58 25.21 15.35 0.24
C ASN A 58 24.13 15.61 -0.83
N THR A 59 23.06 14.82 -0.85
CA THR A 59 22.05 14.86 -1.91
C THR A 59 20.69 15.32 -1.39
N VAL A 60 20.17 14.63 -0.38
CA VAL A 60 18.81 14.81 0.11
C VAL A 60 18.75 15.90 1.16
N ASN A 61 19.45 15.70 2.28
CA ASN A 61 19.50 16.66 3.38
C ASN A 61 20.61 16.27 4.35
N SER A 62 21.49 17.21 4.68
CA SER A 62 22.62 17.01 5.60
C SER A 62 22.21 16.71 7.05
N SER A 63 20.99 17.12 7.45
CA SER A 63 20.47 16.98 8.81
C SER A 63 19.41 15.89 8.97
N LEU A 64 18.95 15.27 7.88
CA LEU A 64 17.93 14.22 7.90
C LEU A 64 18.50 12.91 7.35
N ASN A 65 17.81 11.82 7.68
CA ASN A 65 18.11 10.49 7.20
C ASN A 65 16.79 9.72 6.95
N PRO A 66 16.81 8.53 6.33
CA PRO A 66 15.59 7.81 5.96
C PRO A 66 14.61 7.55 7.12
N LYS A 67 15.08 7.48 8.37
CA LYS A 67 14.20 7.28 9.55
C LYS A 67 13.24 8.45 9.77
N HIS A 68 13.57 9.65 9.29
CA HIS A 68 12.70 10.82 9.39
C HIS A 68 11.51 10.72 8.42
N TRP A 69 11.65 9.96 7.34
CA TRP A 69 10.57 9.72 6.38
C TRP A 69 9.75 8.48 6.75
N LEU A 70 10.42 7.42 7.20
CA LEU A 70 9.84 6.08 7.29
C LEU A 70 9.77 5.51 8.72
N GLY A 71 10.33 6.22 9.70
CA GLY A 71 10.37 5.82 11.10
C GLY A 71 11.35 4.68 11.42
N GLY A 72 11.45 4.34 12.70
CA GLY A 72 12.22 3.20 13.20
C GLY A 72 13.71 3.25 12.83
N GLU A 73 14.24 2.11 12.39
CA GLU A 73 15.63 1.93 11.95
C GLU A 73 15.75 1.93 10.41
N ALA A 74 14.94 2.72 9.70
CA ALA A 74 14.96 2.77 8.23
C ALA A 74 16.29 3.27 7.63
N ASP A 75 17.18 3.81 8.45
CA ASP A 75 18.55 4.20 8.13
C ASP A 75 19.59 3.07 8.31
N LYS A 76 19.15 1.82 8.52
CA LYS A 76 20.04 0.65 8.61
C LYS A 76 19.76 -0.37 7.51
N VAL A 77 20.79 -0.77 6.79
CA VAL A 77 20.70 -1.87 5.82
C VAL A 77 20.30 -3.17 6.52
N GLY A 78 19.34 -3.88 5.95
CA GLY A 78 18.77 -5.11 6.52
C GLY A 78 17.63 -4.86 7.52
N ALA A 79 17.35 -3.62 7.91
CA ALA A 79 16.16 -3.31 8.70
C ALA A 79 14.89 -3.65 7.92
N LYS A 80 13.89 -4.20 8.62
CA LYS A 80 12.64 -4.65 8.04
C LYS A 80 11.44 -3.99 8.70
N SER A 81 10.42 -3.70 7.90
CA SER A 81 9.09 -3.29 8.34
C SER A 81 8.07 -4.30 7.82
N LYS A 82 6.95 -4.46 8.53
CA LYS A 82 5.92 -5.46 8.22
C LYS A 82 4.56 -4.78 8.20
N LEU A 83 3.80 -5.03 7.14
CA LEU A 83 2.43 -4.56 6.97
C LEU A 83 1.53 -5.77 6.79
N THR A 84 0.50 -5.92 7.61
CA THR A 84 -0.46 -7.04 7.50
C THR A 84 -1.87 -6.50 7.30
N PHE A 85 -2.46 -6.80 6.16
CA PHE A 85 -3.85 -6.48 5.85
C PHE A 85 -4.78 -7.58 6.36
N GLU A 86 -5.83 -7.20 7.09
CA GLU A 86 -6.78 -8.14 7.71
C GLU A 86 -8.17 -8.09 7.10
N SER A 87 -8.61 -6.92 6.63
CA SER A 87 -9.95 -6.74 6.11
C SER A 87 -9.99 -5.76 4.94
N ILE A 88 -11.01 -5.92 4.11
CA ILE A 88 -11.28 -5.07 2.95
C ILE A 88 -12.76 -4.73 2.99
N SER A 89 -13.09 -3.45 2.89
CA SER A 89 -14.46 -2.96 2.87
C SER A 89 -14.67 -1.88 1.82
N ASN A 90 -15.94 -1.65 1.46
CA ASN A 90 -16.36 -0.55 0.59
C ASN A 90 -17.11 0.44 1.46
N ASN A 91 -16.57 1.65 1.60
CA ASN A 91 -17.16 2.69 2.42
C ASN A 91 -17.16 4.01 1.67
N ASP A 92 -17.92 4.96 2.20
CA ASP A 92 -17.93 6.34 1.76
C ASP A 92 -17.46 7.20 2.94
N PHE A 93 -16.48 8.06 2.69
CA PHE A 93 -15.87 8.88 3.73
C PHE A 93 -16.07 10.36 3.46
N MET A 94 -16.33 11.11 4.53
CA MET A 94 -16.41 12.56 4.48
C MET A 94 -15.02 13.20 4.42
N SER A 95 -14.96 14.47 4.01
CA SER A 95 -13.74 15.26 3.89
C SER A 95 -12.85 15.23 5.13
N SER A 96 -13.41 15.27 6.35
CA SER A 96 -12.60 15.26 7.58
C SER A 96 -11.80 13.97 7.77
N VAL A 97 -12.38 12.82 7.41
CA VAL A 97 -11.70 11.52 7.44
C VAL A 97 -10.62 11.49 6.37
N ILE A 98 -10.93 11.93 5.15
CA ILE A 98 -9.96 11.99 4.06
C ILE A 98 -8.76 12.88 4.42
N PHE A 99 -8.97 14.06 5.00
CA PHE A 99 -7.86 14.95 5.38
C PHE A 99 -6.96 14.30 6.41
N LYS A 100 -7.54 13.62 7.41
CA LYS A 100 -6.78 12.91 8.43
C LYS A 100 -5.91 11.81 7.81
N GLU A 101 -6.47 11.01 6.91
CA GLU A 101 -5.77 9.86 6.32
C GLU A 101 -4.74 10.24 5.26
N PHE A 102 -5.04 11.23 4.44
CA PHE A 102 -4.20 11.58 3.29
C PHE A 102 -3.28 12.78 3.53
N ILE A 103 -3.68 13.74 4.37
CA ILE A 103 -3.04 15.06 4.40
C ILE A 103 -2.37 15.37 5.74
N TYR A 104 -3.03 15.07 6.86
CA TYR A 104 -2.56 15.50 8.17
C TYR A 104 -1.33 14.71 8.62
N LEU A 105 -0.16 15.34 8.57
CA LEU A 105 1.08 14.83 9.16
C LEU A 105 1.01 14.85 10.69
N ASN A 106 1.99 14.21 11.36
CA ASN A 106 2.02 14.13 12.83
C ASN A 106 1.99 15.52 13.49
N GLU A 107 2.67 16.49 12.88
CA GLU A 107 2.68 17.89 13.28
C GLU A 107 1.27 18.48 13.22
N THR A 108 0.56 18.31 12.10
CA THR A 108 -0.84 18.76 11.94
C THR A 108 -1.79 18.06 12.92
N LEU A 109 -1.62 16.75 13.14
CA LEU A 109 -2.44 15.99 14.08
C LEU A 109 -2.24 16.47 15.53
N SER A 110 -1.01 16.85 15.90
CA SER A 110 -0.69 17.33 17.25
C SER A 110 -1.38 18.66 17.61
N ILE A 111 -1.60 19.53 16.64
CA ILE A 111 -2.24 20.85 16.82
C ILE A 111 -3.75 20.80 16.59
N PHE A 112 -4.26 19.74 15.96
CA PHE A 112 -5.66 19.61 15.58
C PHE A 112 -6.66 19.75 16.75
N PRO A 113 -6.39 19.26 17.99
CA PRO A 113 -7.29 19.49 19.11
C PRO A 113 -7.53 20.98 19.41
N ILE A 114 -6.50 21.82 19.33
CA ILE A 114 -6.61 23.26 19.56
C ILE A 114 -7.43 23.91 18.44
N VAL A 115 -7.18 23.50 17.19
CA VAL A 115 -7.90 24.00 16.01
C VAL A 115 -9.39 23.65 16.10
N LYS A 116 -9.70 22.45 16.57
CA LYS A 116 -11.06 21.98 16.83
C LYS A 116 -11.76 22.78 17.94
N GLU A 117 -11.07 23.07 19.05
CA GLU A 117 -11.62 23.91 20.12
C GLU A 117 -11.95 25.34 19.66
N ASN A 118 -11.28 25.82 18.61
CA ASN A 118 -11.55 27.10 17.98
C ASN A 118 -12.58 27.03 16.83
N GLY A 119 -13.33 25.92 16.71
CA GLY A 119 -14.45 25.79 15.78
C GLY A 119 -14.10 25.21 14.40
N TYR A 120 -12.84 24.84 14.15
CA TYR A 120 -12.40 24.27 12.87
C TYR A 120 -12.26 22.73 12.93
N GLY A 121 -13.16 22.10 13.69
CA GLY A 121 -13.20 20.64 13.87
C GLY A 121 -13.76 19.87 12.68
N GLU A 122 -14.01 18.59 12.88
CA GLU A 122 -14.52 17.68 11.84
C GLU A 122 -15.87 18.12 11.28
N ASP A 123 -16.78 18.60 12.15
CA ASP A 123 -18.09 19.10 11.73
C ASP A 123 -17.95 20.29 10.77
N PHE A 124 -17.06 21.25 11.09
CA PHE A 124 -16.77 22.38 10.22
C PHE A 124 -16.21 21.95 8.87
N ILE A 125 -15.27 20.99 8.85
CA ILE A 125 -14.69 20.46 7.61
C ILE A 125 -15.77 19.83 6.73
N ASN A 126 -16.68 19.06 7.34
CA ASN A 126 -17.73 18.33 6.64
C ASN A 126 -18.89 19.25 6.20
N ASP A 127 -19.15 20.32 6.94
CA ASP A 127 -20.13 21.35 6.57
C ASP A 127 -19.60 22.27 5.47
N LEU A 128 -18.31 22.59 5.52
CA LEU A 128 -17.65 23.36 4.45
C LEU A 128 -17.67 22.59 3.13
N ASN A 129 -17.47 21.27 3.21
CA ASN A 129 -17.32 20.39 2.07
C ASN A 129 -18.25 19.18 2.22
N HIS A 130 -19.52 19.33 1.83
CA HIS A 130 -20.55 18.27 1.83
C HIS A 130 -20.31 17.21 0.75
N THR A 131 -19.13 16.59 0.77
CA THR A 131 -18.69 15.61 -0.22
C THR A 131 -18.36 14.31 0.47
N TYR A 132 -18.88 13.23 -0.12
CA TYR A 132 -18.52 11.87 0.24
C TYR A 132 -17.65 11.30 -0.86
N TYR A 133 -16.54 10.70 -0.46
CA TYR A 133 -15.59 10.06 -1.35
C TYR A 133 -15.76 8.55 -1.24
N PHE A 134 -15.96 7.91 -2.39
CA PHE A 134 -16.12 6.46 -2.45
C PHE A 134 -14.74 5.80 -2.38
N VAL A 135 -14.54 4.95 -1.37
CA VAL A 135 -13.24 4.33 -1.12
C VAL A 135 -13.32 2.81 -1.00
N TRP A 136 -12.23 2.17 -1.36
CA TRP A 136 -11.89 0.88 -0.76
C TRP A 136 -11.10 1.15 0.53
N ASN A 137 -11.56 0.61 1.64
CA ASN A 137 -10.94 0.73 2.96
C ASN A 137 -10.30 -0.60 3.35
N TYR A 138 -9.15 -0.52 4.00
CA TYR A 138 -8.38 -1.67 4.46
C TYR A 138 -8.03 -1.54 5.93
N GLY A 139 -8.40 -2.50 6.75
CA GLY A 139 -7.85 -2.62 8.11
C GLY A 139 -6.48 -3.29 8.07
N PHE A 140 -5.49 -2.70 8.73
CA PHE A 140 -4.13 -3.24 8.75
C PHE A 140 -3.41 -3.02 10.09
N HIS A 141 -2.32 -3.76 10.25
CA HIS A 141 -1.33 -3.58 11.31
C HIS A 141 0.04 -3.31 10.69
N ASP A 142 0.72 -2.27 11.16
CA ASP A 142 2.07 -1.90 10.74
C ASP A 142 3.09 -2.06 11.87
N TRP A 143 4.29 -2.48 11.48
CA TRP A 143 5.46 -2.54 12.32
C TRP A 143 6.53 -1.67 11.67
N VAL A 144 7.02 -0.68 12.41
CA VAL A 144 8.10 0.20 11.95
C VAL A 144 9.37 -0.59 11.64
N PHE A 145 10.30 0.04 10.91
CA PHE A 145 11.57 -0.59 10.58
C PHE A 145 12.38 -0.99 11.82
N THR A 146 12.86 -2.23 11.85
CA THR A 146 13.72 -2.77 12.91
C THR A 146 14.70 -3.79 12.34
N THR A 147 15.91 -3.85 12.90
CA THR A 147 16.91 -4.90 12.64
C THR A 147 16.70 -6.15 13.48
N GLY A 148 15.90 -6.05 14.55
CA GLY A 148 15.52 -7.17 15.41
C GLY A 148 14.37 -8.01 14.86
N GLU A 149 13.91 -8.98 15.66
CA GLU A 149 12.67 -9.70 15.35
C GLU A 149 11.45 -8.79 15.53
N PHE A 150 10.40 -9.04 14.74
CA PHE A 150 9.13 -8.37 14.94
C PHE A 150 8.52 -8.83 16.27
N ILE A 151 8.28 -7.89 17.17
CA ILE A 151 7.47 -8.14 18.37
C ILE A 151 6.03 -8.51 17.97
N TYR A 152 5.33 -9.20 18.86
CA TYR A 152 3.98 -9.69 18.58
C TYR A 152 2.97 -8.56 18.33
N GLN A 153 3.04 -7.49 19.13
CA GLN A 153 2.16 -6.33 18.99
C GLN A 153 2.66 -5.41 17.88
N SER A 154 1.74 -4.86 17.11
CA SER A 154 2.05 -3.86 16.08
C SER A 154 2.55 -2.56 16.72
N SER A 155 3.23 -1.75 15.91
CA SER A 155 3.66 -0.41 16.34
C SER A 155 2.46 0.52 16.52
N PHE A 156 1.38 0.24 15.80
CA PHE A 156 0.13 1.01 15.83
C PHE A 156 -1.07 0.06 15.87
N GLU A 157 -2.04 0.32 16.74
CA GLU A 157 -3.23 -0.51 16.88
C GLU A 157 -4.28 -0.16 15.83
N ALA A 158 -4.69 -1.16 15.04
CA ALA A 158 -5.86 -1.11 14.14
C ALA A 158 -5.92 0.15 13.25
N GLU A 159 -4.94 0.28 12.36
CA GLU A 159 -4.92 1.35 11.37
C GLU A 159 -5.83 1.01 10.18
N PHE A 160 -6.23 2.05 9.45
CA PHE A 160 -6.93 1.87 8.18
C PHE A 160 -6.24 2.63 7.06
N SER A 161 -6.22 2.02 5.88
CA SER A 161 -5.74 2.66 4.66
C SER A 161 -6.91 2.78 3.68
N ILE A 162 -6.79 3.69 2.73
CA ILE A 162 -7.85 3.99 1.78
C ILE A 162 -7.29 4.13 0.37
N ILE A 163 -8.05 3.62 -0.60
CA ILE A 163 -7.86 3.88 -2.03
C ILE A 163 -9.13 4.54 -2.53
N LEU A 164 -9.01 5.72 -3.14
CA LEU A 164 -10.14 6.36 -3.82
C LEU A 164 -10.55 5.53 -5.04
N LYS A 165 -11.85 5.33 -5.23
CA LYS A 165 -12.34 4.58 -6.40
C LYS A 165 -12.22 5.37 -7.69
N ASP A 166 -12.28 6.70 -7.60
CA ASP A 166 -12.02 7.64 -8.69
C ASP A 166 -10.82 8.53 -8.33
N PRO A 167 -9.67 8.38 -9.01
CA PRO A 167 -8.51 9.23 -8.76
C PRO A 167 -8.73 10.71 -9.15
N HIS A 168 -9.79 11.07 -9.88
CA HIS A 168 -10.11 12.49 -10.11
C HIS A 168 -10.53 13.21 -8.82
N ASP A 169 -11.04 12.49 -7.83
CA ASP A 169 -11.48 13.04 -6.54
C ASP A 169 -10.31 13.70 -5.78
N PHE A 170 -9.05 13.31 -6.06
CA PHE A 170 -7.87 13.93 -5.44
C PHE A 170 -7.76 15.42 -5.73
N LYS A 171 -8.21 15.87 -6.90
CA LYS A 171 -8.26 17.31 -7.21
C LYS A 171 -9.18 18.04 -6.23
N GLN A 172 -10.37 17.50 -6.03
CA GLN A 172 -11.37 18.08 -5.15
C GLN A 172 -10.90 18.06 -3.69
N ILE A 173 -10.27 16.96 -3.26
CA ILE A 173 -9.66 16.85 -1.92
C ILE A 173 -8.62 17.94 -1.68
N LEU A 174 -7.73 18.19 -2.66
CA LEU A 174 -6.72 19.23 -2.58
C LEU A 174 -7.35 20.63 -2.47
N GLU A 175 -8.33 20.92 -3.32
CA GLU A 175 -9.05 22.20 -3.32
C GLU A 175 -9.78 22.44 -1.99
N HIS A 176 -10.51 21.43 -1.51
CA HIS A 176 -11.23 21.48 -0.24
C HIS A 176 -10.28 21.67 0.96
N TYR A 177 -9.14 20.97 0.95
CA TYR A 177 -8.13 21.11 2.00
C TYR A 177 -7.54 22.52 2.02
N ASN A 178 -7.16 23.05 0.86
CA ASN A 178 -6.57 24.39 0.78
C ASN A 178 -7.56 25.49 1.17
N ASP A 179 -8.86 25.34 0.87
CA ASP A 179 -9.89 26.27 1.38
C ASP A 179 -9.98 26.21 2.91
N TYR A 180 -10.03 24.99 3.48
CA TYR A 180 -10.03 24.79 4.93
C TYR A 180 -8.77 25.39 5.60
N ALA A 181 -7.59 25.05 5.10
CA ALA A 181 -6.32 25.54 5.61
C ALA A 181 -6.23 27.06 5.52
N SER A 182 -6.72 27.67 4.44
CA SER A 182 -6.76 29.14 4.29
C SER A 182 -7.64 29.80 5.35
N ARG A 183 -8.77 29.19 5.72
CA ARG A 183 -9.65 29.73 6.77
C ARG A 183 -8.99 29.65 8.15
N VAL A 184 -8.40 28.50 8.49
CA VAL A 184 -7.62 28.31 9.72
C VAL A 184 -6.47 29.34 9.79
N ASN A 185 -5.73 29.49 8.69
CA ASN A 185 -4.59 30.41 8.60
C ASN A 185 -4.97 31.87 8.69
N ASN A 186 -6.22 32.24 8.40
CA ASN A 186 -6.72 33.62 8.48
C ASN A 186 -7.41 33.93 9.81
N ASP A 187 -7.54 32.95 10.71
CA ASP A 187 -8.10 33.16 12.04
C ASP A 187 -7.09 33.87 12.95
N THR A 188 -7.43 35.07 13.42
CA THR A 188 -6.53 35.89 14.24
C THR A 188 -6.18 35.23 15.58
N THR A 189 -7.08 34.41 16.13
CA THR A 189 -6.85 33.70 17.39
C THR A 189 -5.80 32.61 17.18
N LEU A 190 -5.95 31.80 16.14
CA LEU A 190 -4.99 30.74 15.82
C LEU A 190 -3.64 31.30 15.38
N GLN A 191 -3.62 32.39 14.61
CA GLN A 191 -2.39 33.11 14.27
C GLN A 191 -1.64 33.60 15.53
N SER A 192 -2.36 34.10 16.54
CA SER A 192 -1.75 34.55 17.80
C SER A 192 -1.09 33.41 18.59
N LEU A 193 -1.52 32.17 18.35
CA LEU A 193 -0.94 30.95 18.89
C LEU A 193 0.17 30.36 18.01
N ASN A 194 0.54 31.04 16.91
CA ASN A 194 1.48 30.56 15.91
C ASN A 194 1.06 29.21 15.29
N ILE A 195 -0.25 29.01 15.14
CA ILE A 195 -0.84 27.82 14.51
C ILE A 195 -1.11 28.14 13.04
N SER A 196 -0.57 27.32 12.14
CA SER A 196 -0.83 27.41 10.71
C SER A 196 -0.83 26.04 10.07
N PHE A 197 -1.66 25.86 9.05
CA PHE A 197 -1.73 24.67 8.21
C PHE A 197 -1.02 24.94 6.89
N PRO A 198 -0.20 24.00 6.38
CA PRO A 198 0.46 24.19 5.10
C PRO A 198 -0.59 24.26 3.98
N LEU A 199 -0.38 25.14 3.01
CA LEU A 199 -1.08 25.04 1.73
C LEU A 199 -0.32 24.08 0.85
N LEU A 200 -1.04 23.19 0.16
CA LEU A 200 -0.44 22.15 -0.66
C LEU A 200 -0.69 22.40 -2.14
N ASN A 201 0.28 22.05 -2.98
CA ASN A 201 0.05 21.81 -4.40
C ASN A 201 -0.05 20.30 -4.70
N GLY A 202 -0.33 19.96 -5.96
CA GLY A 202 -0.47 18.56 -6.37
C GLY A 202 0.79 17.73 -6.18
N ASP A 203 1.97 18.29 -6.44
CA ASP A 203 3.26 17.62 -6.25
C ASP A 203 3.52 17.31 -4.76
N GLU A 204 3.18 18.24 -3.86
CA GLU A 204 3.33 18.08 -2.41
C GLU A 204 2.37 17.03 -1.85
N LEU A 205 1.10 17.08 -2.27
CA LEU A 205 0.10 16.10 -1.85
C LEU A 205 0.47 14.69 -2.33
N LEU A 206 0.85 14.54 -3.60
CA LEU A 206 1.29 13.25 -4.15
C LEU A 206 2.56 12.72 -3.47
N TRP A 207 3.47 13.62 -3.08
CA TRP A 207 4.66 13.24 -2.31
C TRP A 207 4.32 12.71 -0.91
N GLN A 208 3.37 13.33 -0.20
CA GLN A 208 2.92 12.81 1.10
C GLN A 208 2.37 11.39 0.98
N PHE A 209 1.68 11.08 -0.12
CA PHE A 209 1.18 9.72 -0.39
C PHE A 209 2.33 8.72 -0.56
N ALA A 210 3.37 9.08 -1.31
CA ALA A 210 4.53 8.21 -1.49
C ALA A 210 5.21 7.87 -0.15
N LEU A 211 5.34 8.84 0.76
CA LEU A 211 5.92 8.62 2.09
C LEU A 211 5.05 7.73 2.99
N ARG A 212 3.72 7.76 2.82
CA ARG A 212 2.75 6.93 3.57
C ARG A 212 2.53 5.54 2.98
N ARG A 213 3.38 5.09 2.05
CA ARG A 213 3.24 3.79 1.36
C ARG A 213 1.87 3.65 0.69
N PHE A 214 1.37 4.76 0.14
CA PHE A 214 0.04 4.88 -0.46
C PHE A 214 -0.29 3.74 -1.41
N LEU A 215 -1.51 3.21 -1.28
CA LEU A 215 -2.03 2.10 -2.06
C LEU A 215 -2.68 2.61 -3.34
N VAL A 216 -2.59 1.85 -4.44
CA VAL A 216 -3.14 2.25 -5.74
C VAL A 216 -4.08 1.20 -6.31
N ALA A 217 -5.10 1.64 -7.05
CA ALA A 217 -6.03 0.71 -7.69
C ALA A 217 -5.44 0.11 -8.98
N ILE A 218 -6.04 -0.99 -9.43
CA ILE A 218 -5.71 -1.63 -10.72
C ILE A 218 -6.66 -1.10 -11.81
N PRO A 219 -6.21 -0.86 -13.07
CA PRO A 219 -4.84 -1.00 -13.55
C PRO A 219 -3.92 0.12 -13.07
N THR A 220 -2.81 -0.26 -12.42
CA THR A 220 -1.91 0.65 -11.70
C THR A 220 -1.40 1.81 -12.55
N ASN A 221 -0.93 1.55 -13.77
CA ASN A 221 -0.44 2.58 -14.68
C ASN A 221 -1.51 3.64 -14.95
N ASN A 222 -2.73 3.21 -15.30
CA ASN A 222 -3.83 4.11 -15.61
C ASN A 222 -4.26 4.90 -14.36
N TYR A 223 -4.27 4.25 -13.20
CA TYR A 223 -4.63 4.91 -11.95
C TYR A 223 -3.61 6.00 -11.59
N LEU A 224 -2.31 5.69 -11.66
CA LEU A 224 -1.23 6.64 -11.40
C LEU A 224 -1.25 7.81 -12.39
N ILE A 225 -1.44 7.56 -13.69
CA ILE A 225 -1.55 8.62 -14.70
C ILE A 225 -2.73 9.54 -14.37
N THR A 226 -3.90 8.96 -14.10
CA THR A 226 -5.11 9.74 -13.81
C THR A 226 -4.95 10.55 -12.53
N LEU A 227 -4.36 9.97 -11.48
CA LEU A 227 -4.03 10.66 -10.23
C LEU A 227 -3.09 11.85 -10.46
N LYS A 228 -1.96 11.61 -11.13
CA LYS A 228 -0.94 12.62 -11.41
C LYS A 228 -1.50 13.76 -12.27
N ASP A 229 -2.33 13.45 -13.26
CA ASP A 229 -2.97 14.45 -14.11
C ASP A 229 -4.09 15.21 -13.39
N ALA A 230 -4.89 14.55 -12.54
CA ALA A 230 -5.92 15.21 -11.73
C ALA A 230 -5.32 16.23 -10.75
N LEU A 231 -4.18 15.88 -10.15
CA LEU A 231 -3.42 16.78 -9.27
C LEU A 231 -2.57 17.81 -10.02
N ASN A 232 -2.50 17.73 -11.35
CA ASN A 232 -1.68 18.60 -12.20
C ASN A 232 -0.21 18.66 -11.74
N CYS A 233 0.36 17.50 -11.36
CA CYS A 233 1.74 17.42 -10.87
C CYS A 233 2.73 17.72 -12.00
N THR A 234 3.74 18.51 -11.68
CA THR A 234 4.79 18.95 -12.62
C THR A 234 6.13 18.28 -12.38
N ASN A 235 6.39 17.89 -11.13
CA ASN A 235 7.62 17.24 -10.68
C ASN A 235 7.43 15.74 -10.47
N ALA A 236 6.39 15.15 -11.07
CA ALA A 236 6.14 13.73 -11.05
C ALA A 236 5.83 13.20 -12.46
N SER A 237 6.36 12.02 -12.79
CA SER A 237 6.06 11.27 -14.00
C SER A 237 5.69 9.83 -13.69
N VAL A 238 4.97 9.18 -14.61
CA VAL A 238 4.56 7.78 -14.48
C VAL A 238 5.15 6.99 -15.64
N GLU A 239 5.89 5.92 -15.29
CA GLU A 239 6.47 4.98 -16.24
C GLU A 239 5.97 3.56 -15.89
N GLY A 240 4.92 3.11 -16.57
CA GLY A 240 4.30 1.82 -16.29
C GLY A 240 3.70 1.77 -14.88
N ASN A 241 4.22 0.91 -14.02
CA ASN A 241 3.81 0.80 -12.61
C ASN A 241 4.69 1.60 -11.65
N THR A 242 5.54 2.50 -12.17
CA THR A 242 6.46 3.31 -11.37
C THR A 242 6.06 4.78 -11.40
N LEU A 243 5.95 5.38 -10.22
CA LEU A 243 5.83 6.82 -10.03
C LEU A 243 7.21 7.41 -9.71
N ILE A 244 7.64 8.39 -10.48
CA ILE A 244 8.96 9.01 -10.39
C ILE A 244 8.79 10.46 -9.99
N PHE A 245 9.39 10.85 -8.86
CA PHE A 245 9.41 12.21 -8.36
C PHE A 245 10.76 12.86 -8.63
N GLN A 246 10.75 14.11 -9.06
CA GLN A 246 11.92 14.99 -9.08
C GLN A 246 11.86 15.89 -7.86
N ARG A 247 12.96 15.94 -7.09
CA ARG A 247 13.02 16.64 -5.81
C ARG A 247 14.30 17.47 -5.73
N GLU A 248 14.19 18.54 -4.97
CA GLU A 248 15.31 19.38 -4.59
C GLU A 248 15.66 19.11 -3.12
N GLY A 249 16.96 18.98 -2.85
CA GLY A 249 17.53 18.79 -1.52
C GLY A 249 18.79 19.66 -1.40
N GLU A 250 19.88 19.08 -0.90
CA GLU A 250 21.21 19.71 -1.05
C GLU A 250 21.63 19.74 -2.53
N THR A 251 21.23 18.72 -3.29
CA THR A 251 21.27 18.69 -4.75
C THR A 251 20.00 18.06 -5.29
N ASN A 252 19.76 18.14 -6.60
CA ASN A 252 18.60 17.50 -7.23
C ASN A 252 18.70 15.97 -7.12
N TYR A 253 17.58 15.33 -6.86
CA TYR A 253 17.48 13.89 -6.75
C TYR A 253 16.12 13.38 -7.24
N SER A 254 16.05 12.08 -7.51
CA SER A 254 14.79 11.44 -7.87
C SER A 254 14.40 10.36 -6.86
N VAL A 255 13.09 10.17 -6.74
CA VAL A 255 12.51 9.09 -5.96
C VAL A 255 11.59 8.27 -6.84
N GLU A 256 11.80 6.97 -6.89
CA GLU A 256 11.03 6.03 -7.71
C GLU A 256 10.27 5.08 -6.80
N VAL A 257 8.94 5.06 -6.93
CA VAL A 257 8.05 4.15 -6.22
C VAL A 257 7.40 3.23 -7.24
N THR A 258 7.79 1.96 -7.24
CA THR A 258 7.24 0.94 -8.13
C THR A 258 6.20 0.13 -7.40
N TYR A 259 5.07 -0.13 -8.05
CA TYR A 259 3.94 -0.84 -7.47
C TYR A 259 3.76 -2.24 -8.07
N ASN A 260 3.47 -3.24 -7.26
CA ASN A 260 3.23 -4.59 -7.77
C ASN A 260 1.83 -4.73 -8.43
N SER A 261 1.52 -5.95 -8.88
CA SER A 261 0.24 -6.27 -9.51
C SER A 261 -0.99 -6.16 -8.60
N GLN A 262 -0.81 -5.97 -7.29
CA GLN A 262 -1.89 -5.77 -6.31
C GLN A 262 -2.08 -4.29 -5.95
N GLY A 263 -1.23 -3.40 -6.48
CA GLY A 263 -1.26 -1.97 -6.13
C GLY A 263 -0.54 -1.61 -4.84
N LEU A 264 0.35 -2.48 -4.35
CA LEU A 264 1.22 -2.23 -3.20
C LEU A 264 2.59 -1.74 -3.68
N SER A 265 3.17 -0.76 -3.00
CA SER A 265 4.53 -0.31 -3.29
C SER A 265 5.51 -1.46 -3.06
N GLU A 266 6.16 -1.88 -4.15
CA GLU A 266 7.12 -2.97 -4.22
C GLU A 266 8.55 -2.50 -3.97
N THR A 267 8.93 -1.35 -4.55
CA THR A 267 10.25 -0.77 -4.36
C THR A 267 10.15 0.73 -4.14
N PHE A 268 10.99 1.24 -3.24
CA PHE A 268 11.21 2.66 -3.02
C PHE A 268 12.69 2.94 -3.21
N VAL A 269 13.04 3.73 -4.22
CA VAL A 269 14.43 3.98 -4.63
C VAL A 269 14.69 5.48 -4.64
N VAL A 270 15.77 5.90 -4.00
CA VAL A 270 16.26 7.29 -4.10
C VAL A 270 17.55 7.27 -4.91
N LYS A 271 17.63 8.16 -5.90
CA LYS A 271 18.80 8.32 -6.77
C LYS A 271 19.28 9.76 -6.74
N ASN A 272 20.59 9.96 -6.77
CA ASN A 272 21.17 11.29 -6.95
C ASN A 272 20.96 11.81 -8.39
N SER A 273 21.41 13.04 -8.66
CA SER A 273 21.33 13.70 -9.97
C SER A 273 22.03 12.94 -11.11
N GLU A 274 22.98 12.06 -10.80
CA GLU A 274 23.69 11.21 -11.76
C GLU A 274 22.96 9.88 -12.02
N GLY A 275 21.84 9.62 -11.33
CA GLY A 275 21.08 8.38 -11.41
C GLY A 275 21.64 7.23 -10.55
N SER A 276 22.65 7.50 -9.72
CA SER A 276 23.20 6.51 -8.78
C SER A 276 22.25 6.31 -7.61
N VAL A 277 21.94 5.05 -7.29
CA VAL A 277 21.07 4.69 -6.17
C VAL A 277 21.78 4.96 -4.85
N ILE A 278 21.17 5.78 -3.99
CA ILE A 278 21.69 6.13 -2.66
C ILE A 278 20.85 5.52 -1.53
N TYR A 279 19.61 5.13 -1.83
CA TYR A 279 18.74 4.42 -0.91
C TYR A 279 17.79 3.49 -1.66
N LYS A 280 17.57 2.28 -1.13
CA LYS A 280 16.66 1.30 -1.73
C LYS A 280 15.97 0.45 -0.69
N ILE A 281 14.64 0.41 -0.78
CA ILE A 281 13.80 -0.59 -0.14
C ILE A 281 13.21 -1.50 -1.20
N THR A 282 13.14 -2.79 -0.87
CA THR A 282 12.36 -3.76 -1.64
C THR A 282 11.39 -4.47 -0.70
N SER A 283 10.22 -4.79 -1.23
CA SER A 283 9.23 -5.59 -0.51
C SER A 283 9.20 -7.04 -0.99
N PHE A 284 8.70 -7.93 -0.15
CA PHE A 284 8.36 -9.30 -0.54
C PHE A 284 7.09 -9.78 0.16
N TYR A 285 6.44 -10.78 -0.44
CA TYR A 285 5.18 -11.37 0.02
C TYR A 285 5.40 -12.81 0.49
N PRO A 286 5.31 -13.09 1.80
CA PRO A 286 5.48 -14.45 2.33
C PRO A 286 4.44 -15.45 1.81
N LYS A 287 3.27 -15.01 1.34
CA LYS A 287 2.24 -15.90 0.76
C LYS A 287 2.79 -16.71 -0.43
N THR A 288 3.62 -16.08 -1.27
CA THR A 288 4.31 -16.76 -2.37
C THR A 288 5.26 -17.83 -1.85
N LEU A 289 5.98 -17.56 -0.76
CA LEU A 289 6.87 -18.52 -0.11
C LEU A 289 6.08 -19.70 0.49
N PHE A 290 4.93 -19.44 1.10
CA PHE A 290 4.05 -20.48 1.63
C PHE A 290 3.56 -21.44 0.54
N PHE A 291 3.09 -20.91 -0.60
CA PHE A 291 2.67 -21.76 -1.72
C PHE A 291 3.83 -22.54 -2.35
N LEU A 292 5.04 -21.95 -2.39
CA LEU A 292 6.24 -22.66 -2.82
C LEU A 292 6.54 -23.86 -1.90
N ILE A 293 6.50 -23.66 -0.58
CA ILE A 293 6.71 -24.73 0.42
C ILE A 293 5.64 -25.81 0.27
N LEU A 294 4.37 -25.44 0.14
CA LEU A 294 3.27 -26.39 -0.11
C LEU A 294 3.47 -27.18 -1.40
N GLY A 295 3.93 -26.52 -2.47
CA GLY A 295 4.23 -27.18 -3.74
C GLY A 295 5.33 -28.24 -3.62
N ILE A 296 6.42 -27.91 -2.90
CA ILE A 296 7.52 -28.84 -2.61
C ILE A 296 7.01 -30.05 -1.81
N ILE A 297 6.23 -29.81 -0.75
CA ILE A 297 5.64 -30.89 0.05
C ILE A 297 4.73 -31.78 -0.82
N GLY A 298 3.90 -31.18 -1.68
CA GLY A 298 3.03 -31.89 -2.60
C GLY A 298 3.79 -32.80 -3.57
N LEU A 299 4.89 -32.32 -4.17
CA LEU A 299 5.75 -33.11 -5.04
C LEU A 299 6.41 -34.29 -4.31
N CYS A 300 6.87 -34.08 -3.08
CA CYS A 300 7.44 -35.14 -2.25
C CYS A 300 6.40 -36.24 -1.95
N VAL A 301 5.18 -35.88 -1.58
CA VAL A 301 4.10 -36.83 -1.31
C VAL A 301 3.73 -37.62 -2.58
N LEU A 302 3.62 -36.94 -3.74
CA LEU A 302 3.38 -37.61 -5.02
C LEU A 302 4.49 -38.60 -5.37
N GLY A 303 5.76 -38.23 -5.16
CA GLY A 303 6.90 -39.11 -5.36
C GLY A 303 6.82 -40.38 -4.51
N ILE A 304 6.48 -40.24 -3.23
CA ILE A 304 6.28 -41.38 -2.32
C ILE A 304 5.13 -42.28 -2.79
N VAL A 305 3.99 -41.69 -3.18
CA VAL A 305 2.83 -42.46 -3.68
C VAL A 305 3.18 -43.24 -4.94
N ILE A 306 3.87 -42.63 -5.90
CA ILE A 306 4.34 -43.29 -7.12
C ILE A 306 5.27 -44.45 -6.77
N LEU A 307 6.25 -44.25 -5.88
CA LEU A 307 7.15 -45.31 -5.42
C LEU A 307 6.39 -46.48 -4.79
N VAL A 308 5.41 -46.21 -3.93
CA VAL A 308 4.57 -47.25 -3.29
C VAL A 308 3.77 -48.02 -4.33
N ILE A 309 3.16 -47.33 -5.31
CA ILE A 309 2.40 -47.95 -6.39
C ILE A 309 3.31 -48.83 -7.25
N VAL A 310 4.47 -48.32 -7.68
CA VAL A 310 5.44 -49.07 -8.48
C VAL A 310 5.94 -50.30 -7.72
N LYS A 311 6.24 -50.18 -6.42
CA LYS A 311 6.65 -51.31 -5.57
C LYS A 311 5.54 -52.36 -5.45
N LYS A 312 4.29 -51.95 -5.24
CA LYS A 312 3.13 -52.86 -5.22
C LYS A 312 2.91 -53.57 -6.56
N ILE A 313 3.07 -52.87 -7.69
CA ILE A 313 2.94 -53.45 -9.03
C ILE A 313 4.07 -54.46 -9.28
N LYS A 314 5.33 -54.13 -8.92
CA LYS A 314 6.47 -55.06 -9.05
C LYS A 314 6.29 -56.32 -8.21
N LEU A 315 5.86 -56.19 -6.95
CA LEU A 315 5.58 -57.33 -6.08
C LEU A 315 4.48 -58.23 -6.67
N LYS A 316 3.38 -57.65 -7.18
CA LYS A 316 2.33 -58.44 -7.86
C LYS A 316 2.81 -59.16 -9.12
N LYS A 317 3.83 -58.65 -9.80
CA LYS A 317 4.44 -59.32 -10.96
C LYS A 317 5.39 -60.47 -10.57
N GLN A 318 5.96 -60.46 -9.36
CA GLN A 318 6.84 -61.53 -8.88
C GLN A 318 6.08 -62.73 -8.30
N PHE A 319 4.83 -62.54 -7.88
CA PHE A 319 3.95 -63.61 -7.36
C PHE A 319 2.99 -64.17 -8.44
N LYS A 320 3.35 -64.05 -9.72
CA LYS A 320 2.58 -64.56 -10.85
C LYS A 320 3.46 -65.47 -11.70
#